data_AF-A0A9D5J084-F1
#
_entry.id   AF-A0A9D5J084-F1
#
_cell.length_a   1.000
_cell.length_b   1.000
_cell.length_c   1.000
_cell.angle_alpha   90.00
_cell.angle_beta   90.00
_cell.angle_gamma   90.00
#
_symmetry.space_group_name_H-M   'P 1'
#
loop_
_entity.id
_entity.type
_entity.pdbx_description
1 polymer ?
#
loop_
_entity_poly.entity_id
_entity_poly.type
_entity_poly.pdbx_seq_one_letter_code
_entity_poly.pdbx_strand_id
1 'polypeptide(L)' 'MSKRRRGFPSETSVKRGHRIVHGDKDLVEKLGRNDLCPCGSGRRFQEVLHEAESL' A
#
# COMPACT_ATOMS: atom_id res chain seq x y z
N MET A 1 -8.69 -3.54 -25.78
CA MET A 1 -8.24 -4.80 -25.14
C MET A 1 -8.51 -4.71 -23.64
N SER A 2 -9.54 -5.39 -23.14
CA SER A 2 -9.93 -5.35 -21.72
C SER A 2 -8.91 -6.11 -20.85
N LYS A 3 -8.51 -5.52 -19.72
CA LYS A 3 -7.58 -6.12 -18.72
C LYS A 3 -7.98 -7.55 -18.30
N ARG A 4 -9.25 -7.91 -18.43
CA ARG A 4 -9.79 -9.25 -18.13
C ARG A 4 -9.12 -10.37 -18.93
N ARG A 5 -8.60 -10.11 -20.13
CA ARG A 5 -8.03 -11.16 -21.01
C ARG A 5 -6.59 -11.56 -20.66
N ARG A 6 -5.89 -10.84 -19.77
CA ARG A 6 -4.48 -11.10 -19.41
C ARG A 6 -4.25 -11.42 -17.93
N GLY A 7 -5.31 -11.49 -17.12
CA GLY A 7 -5.20 -11.52 -15.66
C GLY A 7 -4.75 -10.17 -15.09
N PHE A 8 -5.03 -9.93 -13.81
CA PHE A 8 -4.39 -8.83 -13.09
C PHE A 8 -2.95 -9.24 -12.76
N PRO A 9 -1.96 -8.33 -12.81
CA PRO A 9 -0.62 -8.64 -12.33
C PRO A 9 -0.73 -9.19 -10.91
N SER A 10 -0.05 -10.31 -10.64
CA SER A 10 0.02 -10.86 -9.28
C SER A 10 0.49 -9.77 -8.33
N GLU A 11 0.02 -9.79 -7.09
CA GLU A 11 0.44 -8.82 -6.06
C GLU A 11 1.98 -8.78 -5.90
N THR A 12 2.64 -9.93 -6.13
CA THR A 12 4.11 -10.06 -6.19
C THR A 12 4.78 -9.35 -7.37
N SER A 13 4.07 -9.12 -8.47
CA SER A 13 4.56 -8.40 -9.66
C SER A 13 4.20 -6.91 -9.66
N VAL A 14 3.52 -6.42 -8.62
CA VAL A 14 3.23 -5.00 -8.44
C VAL A 14 4.46 -4.31 -7.85
N LYS A 15 4.99 -3.31 -8.56
CA LYS A 15 6.08 -2.43 -8.09
C LYS A 15 5.65 -1.72 -6.79
N ARG A 16 6.57 -1.59 -5.83
CA ARG A 16 6.35 -0.93 -4.52
C ARG A 16 6.99 0.47 -4.46
N GLY A 17 6.63 1.27 -3.46
CA GLY A 17 7.18 2.61 -3.23
C GLY A 17 6.62 3.73 -4.11
N HIS A 18 6.98 4.97 -3.75
CA HIS A 18 6.54 6.22 -4.39
C HIS A 18 6.96 6.31 -5.85
N ARG A 19 6.00 6.55 -6.75
CA ARG A 19 6.27 6.66 -8.19
C ARG A 19 5.36 7.66 -8.87
N ILE A 20 5.90 8.40 -9.83
CA ILE A 20 5.13 9.28 -10.72
C ILE A 20 4.98 8.57 -12.06
N VAL A 21 3.75 8.29 -12.49
CA VAL A 21 3.46 7.69 -13.80
C VAL A 21 2.83 8.72 -14.72
N HIS A 22 3.14 8.66 -16.01
CA HIS A 22 2.62 9.60 -17.02
C HIS A 22 2.97 11.09 -16.77
N GLY A 23 3.91 11.37 -15.87
CA GLY A 23 4.41 12.71 -15.56
C GLY A 23 3.60 13.48 -14.51
N ASP A 24 2.40 13.00 -14.18
CA ASP A 24 1.43 13.73 -13.36
C ASP A 24 0.71 12.87 -12.30
N LYS A 25 0.81 11.54 -12.38
CA LYS A 25 0.09 10.65 -11.47
C LYS A 25 1.01 10.08 -10.40
N ASP A 26 0.87 10.61 -9.19
CA ASP A 26 1.53 10.08 -8.01
C ASP A 26 0.86 8.80 -7.51
N LEU A 27 1.65 7.74 -7.46
CA LEU A 27 1.30 6.46 -6.87
C LEU A 27 2.04 6.35 -5.54
N VAL A 28 1.31 6.65 -4.47
CA VAL A 28 1.77 6.47 -3.09
C VAL A 28 1.24 5.14 -2.57
N GLU A 29 2.12 4.36 -1.94
CA GLU A 29 1.74 3.11 -1.27
C GLU A 29 0.82 3.41 -0.08
N LYS A 30 -0.29 2.69 0.01
CA LYS A 30 -1.23 2.80 1.13
C LYS A 30 -1.18 1.51 1.92
N LEU A 31 -0.93 1.62 3.22
CA LEU A 31 -1.04 0.48 4.12
C LEU A 31 -2.50 0.02 4.15
N GLY A 32 -2.69 -1.25 3.80
CA GLY A 32 -3.94 -1.97 3.95
C GLY A 32 -4.29 -2.23 5.42
N ARG A 33 -5.53 -2.61 5.67
CA ARG A 33 -6.05 -2.86 7.03
C ARG A 33 -5.28 -3.95 7.78
N ASN A 34 -4.78 -4.95 7.05
CA ASN A 34 -4.05 -6.08 7.61
C ASN A 34 -2.53 -5.95 7.50
N ASP A 35 -2.03 -4.86 6.92
CA ASP A 35 -0.59 -4.68 6.75
C ASP A 35 0.07 -4.47 8.11
N LEU A 36 1.28 -5.01 8.27
CA LEU A 36 2.07 -4.79 9.46
C LEU A 36 2.45 -3.32 9.58
N CYS A 37 2.44 -2.82 10.81
CA CYS A 37 2.87 -1.46 11.07
C CYS A 37 4.37 -1.29 10.72
N PRO A 38 4.75 -0.21 10.02
CA PRO A 38 6.14 0.06 9.68
C PRO A 38 7.04 0.35 10.90
N CYS A 39 6.49 0.49 12.12
CA CYS A 39 7.30 0.68 13.33
C CYS A 39 8.07 -0.59 13.78
N GLY A 40 7.85 -1.73 13.13
CA GLY A 40 8.56 -2.98 13.44
C GLY A 40 8.02 -3.76 14.64
N SER A 41 6.91 -3.32 15.24
CA SER A 41 6.30 -3.99 16.41
C SER A 41 5.65 -5.35 16.10
N GLY A 42 5.49 -5.71 14.82
CA GLY A 42 4.74 -6.88 14.39
C GLY A 42 3.22 -6.76 14.58
N ARG A 43 2.73 -5.62 15.10
CA ARG A 43 1.30 -5.30 15.18
C ARG A 43 0.76 -4.86 13.82
N ARG A 44 -0.54 -5.02 13.61
CA ARG A 44 -1.19 -4.49 12.40
C ARG A 44 -1.24 -2.97 12.45
N PHE A 45 -1.19 -2.32 11.29
CA PHE A 45 -1.25 -0.87 11.19
C PHE A 45 -2.50 -0.29 11.89
N GLN A 46 -3.66 -0.92 11.73
CA GLN A 46 -4.89 -0.45 12.40
C GLN A 46 -4.81 -0.47 13.93
N GLU A 47 -4.12 -1.44 14.52
CA GLU A 47 -4.04 -1.59 15.98
C GLU A 47 -3.25 -0.46 16.65
N VAL A 48 -2.34 0.18 15.91
CA VAL A 48 -1.49 1.27 16.42
C VAL A 48 -1.97 2.67 16.03
N LEU A 49 -2.94 2.78 15.10
CA LEU A 49 -3.44 4.08 14.63
C LEU A 49 -4.10 4.90 15.75
N HIS A 50 -4.65 4.25 16.76
CA HIS A 50 -5.41 4.89 17.83
C HIS A 50 -4.49 5.55 18.87
N GLU A 51 -3.17 5.34 18.75
CA GLU A 51 -2.15 5.78 19.71
C GLU A 51 -1.53 7.14 19.32
N ALA A 52 -1.77 7.64 18.10
CA ALA A 52 -1.10 8.81 17.55
C ALA A 52 -1.86 10.15 17.71
N GLU A 53 -3.09 10.15 18.23
CA GLU A 53 -3.91 11.36 18.42
C GLU A 53 -3.93 11.89 19.88
N SER A 54 -3.09 11.34 20.77
CA SER A 54 -3.08 11.67 22.21
C SER A 54 -1.93 12.59 22.66
N LEU A 55 -1.35 13.42 21.77
CA LEU A 55 -0.41 14.48 22.12
C LEU A 55 -0.80 15.84 21.53
#